data_AF-A0A1Q3MWW1-F1
#
_entry.id   AF-A0A1Q3MWW1-F1
#
_cell.length_a   1.000
_cell.length_b   1.000
_cell.length_c   1.000
_cell.angle_alpha   90.00
_cell.angle_beta   90.00
_cell.angle_gamma   90.00
#
_symmetry.space_group_name_H-M   'P 1'
#
loop_
_entity.id
_entity.type
_entity.pdbx_description
1 polymer ?
#
loop_
_entity_poly.entity_id
_entity_poly.type
_entity_poly.pdbx_seq_one_letter_code
_entity_poly.pdbx_strand_id
1 'polypeptide(L)'
;MEESKKDIIKLKFAICLNRFISMNKEHLGSEKDNIDVISSFRQLEASSGVSFPIIQLTSVANRDIQLSTAIRLIESLNIKPSDFFALYESLTEVDLKTGLKEIEKRKKNLNKN
;
A
#
# COMPACT_ATOMS: atom_id res chain seq x y z
N MET A 1 1.87 -23.90 8.23
CA MET A 1 1.70 -22.88 9.30
C MET A 1 2.50 -21.60 9.02
N GLU A 2 3.61 -21.67 8.29
CA GLU A 2 4.47 -20.51 7.96
C GLU A 2 3.97 -19.68 6.76
N GLU A 3 3.39 -20.32 5.73
CA GLU A 3 2.78 -19.64 4.57
C GLU A 3 1.67 -18.66 4.98
N SER A 4 0.76 -19.09 5.86
CA SER A 4 -0.30 -18.24 6.41
C SER A 4 0.23 -16.97 7.08
N LYS A 5 1.37 -17.04 7.77
CA LYS A 5 1.96 -15.86 8.44
C LYS A 5 2.58 -14.89 7.43
N LYS A 6 3.29 -15.39 6.43
CA LYS A 6 3.87 -14.56 5.35
C LYS A 6 2.77 -13.88 4.54
N ASP A 7 1.67 -14.59 4.28
CA ASP A 7 0.53 -14.03 3.55
C ASP A 7 -0.18 -12.93 4.33
N ILE A 8 -0.27 -13.06 5.67
CA ILE A 8 -0.81 -12.00 6.52
C ILE A 8 0.09 -10.75 6.49
N ILE A 9 1.41 -10.90 6.51
CA ILE A 9 2.34 -9.76 6.44
C ILE A 9 2.17 -8.98 5.13
N LYS A 10 2.14 -9.71 4.00
CA LYS A 10 1.87 -9.12 2.68
C LYS A 10 0.52 -8.41 2.64
N LEU A 11 -0.50 -9.06 3.19
CA LEU A 11 -1.87 -8.54 3.20
C LEU A 11 -1.94 -7.24 4.00
N LYS A 12 -1.40 -7.22 5.22
CA LYS A 12 -1.36 -6.02 6.06
C LYS A 12 -0.63 -4.87 5.38
N PHE A 13 0.55 -5.14 4.82
CA PHE A 13 1.31 -4.13 4.11
C PHE A 13 0.53 -3.57 2.91
N ALA A 14 -0.06 -4.45 2.11
CA ALA A 14 -0.90 -4.06 0.97
C ALA A 14 -2.08 -3.19 1.43
N ILE A 15 -2.79 -3.56 2.50
CA ILE A 15 -3.90 -2.78 3.06
C ILE A 15 -3.43 -1.39 3.46
N CYS A 16 -2.36 -1.27 4.24
CA CYS A 16 -1.82 0.02 4.68
C CYS A 16 -1.43 0.90 3.48
N LEU A 17 -0.67 0.35 2.52
CA LEU A 17 -0.24 1.07 1.33
C LEU A 17 -1.45 1.59 0.53
N ASN A 18 -2.47 0.76 0.35
CA ASN A 18 -3.70 1.16 -0.34
C ASN A 18 -4.47 2.25 0.42
N ARG A 19 -4.56 2.14 1.76
CA ARG A 19 -5.25 3.12 2.60
C ARG A 19 -4.59 4.48 2.53
N PHE A 20 -3.27 4.57 2.68
CA PHE A 20 -2.56 5.85 2.59
C PHE A 20 -2.72 6.51 1.22
N ILE A 21 -2.62 5.73 0.13
CA ILE A 21 -2.88 6.27 -1.22
C ILE A 21 -4.33 6.78 -1.36
N SER A 22 -5.32 6.08 -0.81
CA SER A 22 -6.72 6.53 -0.84
C SER A 22 -6.94 7.79 0.00
N MET A 23 -6.41 7.84 1.22
CA MET A 23 -6.48 9.03 2.09
C MET A 23 -5.85 10.25 1.40
N ASN A 24 -4.67 10.07 0.80
CA ASN A 24 -4.00 11.11 0.03
C ASN A 24 -4.85 11.62 -1.15
N LYS A 25 -5.62 10.76 -1.83
CA LYS A 25 -6.56 11.18 -2.87
C LYS A 25 -7.72 12.02 -2.31
N GLU A 26 -8.25 11.66 -1.15
CA GLU A 26 -9.35 12.39 -0.51
C GLU A 26 -8.89 13.80 -0.06
N HIS A 27 -7.66 13.91 0.42
CA HIS A 27 -7.05 15.17 0.84
C HIS A 27 -6.75 16.13 -0.34
N LEU A 28 -6.43 15.60 -1.53
CA LEU A 28 -6.26 16.43 -2.74
C LEU A 28 -7.55 17.14 -3.18
N GLY A 29 -8.72 16.62 -2.79
CA GLY A 29 -10.00 17.25 -3.09
C GLY A 29 -10.33 18.46 -2.21
N SER A 30 -9.61 18.64 -1.09
CA SER A 30 -9.94 19.62 -0.05
C SER A 30 -8.97 20.80 0.05
N GLU A 31 -7.72 20.68 -0.39
CA GLU A 31 -6.75 21.78 -0.37
C GLU A 31 -6.03 21.93 -1.72
N LYS A 32 -6.14 23.13 -2.31
CA LYS A 32 -5.66 23.43 -3.67
C LYS A 32 -4.13 23.54 -3.82
N ASP A 33 -3.36 23.46 -2.74
CA ASP A 33 -1.93 23.82 -2.75
C ASP A 33 -0.96 22.70 -2.29
N ASN A 34 -1.44 21.47 -2.08
CA ASN A 34 -0.57 20.36 -1.66
C ASN A 34 0.10 19.64 -2.86
N ILE A 35 1.15 20.26 -3.40
CA ILE A 35 1.93 19.77 -4.56
C ILE A 35 2.67 18.44 -4.25
N ASP A 36 2.88 18.11 -2.98
CA ASP A 36 3.74 16.99 -2.56
C ASP A 36 3.00 15.73 -2.07
N VAL A 37 1.69 15.62 -2.30
CA VAL A 37 0.89 14.47 -1.85
C VAL A 37 0.87 13.35 -2.91
N ILE A 38 1.48 12.21 -2.57
CA ILE A 38 1.45 11.02 -3.43
C ILE A 38 0.09 10.35 -3.37
N SER A 39 -0.69 10.45 -4.45
CA SER A 39 -2.07 9.93 -4.51
C SER A 39 -2.24 8.78 -5.51
N SER A 40 -1.16 8.31 -6.12
CA SER A 40 -1.20 7.17 -7.04
C SER A 40 0.08 6.34 -6.99
N PHE A 41 0.00 5.07 -7.39
CA PHE A 41 1.18 4.21 -7.49
C PHE A 41 2.18 4.65 -8.55
N ARG A 42 1.76 5.41 -9.56
CA ARG A 42 2.65 6.01 -10.56
C ARG A 42 3.46 7.16 -9.97
N GLN A 43 2.82 8.02 -9.18
CA GLN A 43 3.55 9.05 -8.43
C GLN A 43 4.48 8.43 -7.40
N LEU A 44 4.06 7.33 -6.75
CA LEU A 44 4.90 6.60 -5.81
C LEU A 44 6.13 5.99 -6.49
N GLU A 45 5.99 5.43 -7.70
CA GLU A 45 7.12 4.99 -8.53
C GLU A 45 8.10 6.13 -8.78
N ALA A 46 7.60 7.30 -9.23
CA ALA A 46 8.44 8.45 -9.52
C ALA A 46 9.18 8.99 -8.29
N SER A 47 8.54 8.98 -7.12
CA SER A 47 9.12 9.45 -5.86
C SER A 47 10.10 8.45 -5.22
N SER A 48 9.78 7.16 -5.26
CA SER A 48 10.58 6.12 -4.57
C SER A 48 11.70 5.53 -5.41
N GLY A 49 11.62 5.64 -6.74
CA GLY A 49 12.47 4.90 -7.66
C GLY A 49 12.25 3.37 -7.62
N VAL A 50 11.19 2.91 -6.96
CA VAL A 50 10.77 1.50 -6.98
C VAL A 50 9.89 1.30 -8.21
N SER A 51 10.20 0.28 -9.02
CA SER A 51 9.48 0.07 -10.27
C SER A 51 7.99 -0.23 -10.05
N PHE A 52 7.15 0.28 -10.94
CA PHE A 52 5.71 0.10 -10.87
C PHE A 52 5.26 -1.36 -10.75
N PRO A 53 5.86 -2.35 -11.45
CA PRO A 53 5.47 -3.75 -11.26
C PRO A 53 5.68 -4.24 -9.82
N ILE A 54 6.74 -3.78 -9.13
CA ILE A 54 6.97 -4.12 -7.72
C ILE A 54 5.87 -3.51 -6.85
N ILE A 55 5.58 -2.22 -7.04
CA ILE A 55 4.54 -1.50 -6.29
C ILE A 55 3.18 -2.15 -6.53
N GLN A 56 2.84 -2.42 -7.78
CA GLN A 56 1.58 -3.01 -8.21
C GLN A 56 1.38 -4.39 -7.58
N LEU A 57 2.37 -5.29 -7.68
CA LEU A 57 2.29 -6.64 -7.09
C LEU A 57 2.25 -6.60 -5.56
N THR A 58 2.97 -5.66 -4.93
CA THR A 58 2.94 -5.47 -3.48
C THR A 58 1.58 -4.94 -3.02
N SER A 59 1.00 -3.98 -3.76
CA SER A 59 -0.31 -3.39 -3.46
C SER A 59 -1.47 -4.39 -3.48
N VAL A 60 -1.26 -5.54 -4.13
CA VAL A 60 -2.22 -6.65 -4.15
C VAL A 60 -1.74 -7.86 -3.37
N ALA A 61 -0.75 -7.72 -2.47
CA ALA A 61 -0.23 -8.83 -1.67
C ALA A 61 0.17 -10.07 -2.51
N ASN A 62 0.69 -9.86 -3.72
CA ASN A 62 1.12 -10.94 -4.63
C ASN A 62 2.64 -11.12 -4.66
N ARG A 63 3.37 -10.29 -3.91
CA ARG A 63 4.83 -10.32 -3.83
C ARG A 63 5.28 -9.98 -2.41
N ASP A 64 6.30 -10.70 -1.93
CA ASP A 64 7.06 -10.32 -0.75
C ASP A 64 7.87 -9.05 -1.03
N ILE A 65 7.76 -8.08 -0.14
CA ILE A 65 8.55 -6.85 -0.20
C ILE A 65 9.73 -6.96 0.78
N GLN A 66 10.92 -6.60 0.30
CA GLN A 66 12.08 -6.47 1.16
C GLN A 66 11.91 -5.25 2.09
N LEU A 67 12.38 -5.35 3.32
CA LEU A 67 12.23 -4.28 4.32
C LEU A 67 12.77 -2.94 3.84
N SER A 68 13.92 -2.92 3.17
CA SER A 68 14.50 -1.70 2.58
C SER A 68 13.58 -1.06 1.54
N THR A 69 12.97 -1.86 0.68
CA THR A 69 11.98 -1.39 -0.31
C THR A 69 10.71 -0.91 0.38
N ALA A 70 10.25 -1.61 1.42
CA ALA A 70 9.08 -1.20 2.20
C ALA A 70 9.29 0.17 2.86
N ILE A 71 10.43 0.36 3.54
CA ILE A 71 10.80 1.65 4.18
C ILE A 71 10.84 2.76 3.12
N ARG A 72 11.50 2.52 1.99
CA ARG A 72 11.58 3.49 0.90
C ARG A 72 10.21 3.88 0.36
N LEU A 73 9.29 2.94 0.17
CA LEU A 73 7.92 3.26 -0.25
C LEU A 73 7.18 4.08 0.80
N ILE A 74 7.35 3.77 2.09
CA ILE A 74 6.70 4.48 3.19
C ILE A 74 7.21 5.92 3.28
N GLU A 75 8.52 6.12 3.25
CA GLU A 75 9.14 7.45 3.30
C GLU A 75 8.71 8.31 2.10
N SER A 76 8.61 7.71 0.90
CA SER A 76 8.13 8.40 -0.30
C SER A 76 6.67 8.82 -0.25
N LEU A 77 5.86 8.28 0.66
CA LEU A 77 4.49 8.75 0.90
C LEU A 77 4.45 10.04 1.76
N ASN A 78 5.61 10.59 2.13
CA ASN A 78 5.75 11.73 3.03
C ASN A 78 5.10 11.49 4.42
N ILE A 79 5.14 10.23 4.88
CA ILE A 79 4.66 9.83 6.22
C ILE A 79 5.81 9.27 7.05
N LYS A 80 5.71 9.39 8.36
CA LYS A 80 6.69 8.73 9.25
C LYS A 80 6.48 7.22 9.21
N PRO A 81 7.55 6.41 9.18
CA PRO A 81 7.42 4.97 9.29
C PRO A 81 6.63 4.51 10.52
N SER A 82 6.75 5.23 11.65
CA SER A 82 5.97 4.97 12.86
C SER A 82 4.46 5.00 12.62
N ASP A 83 3.98 5.95 11.81
CA ASP A 83 2.54 6.14 11.58
C ASP A 83 2.00 5.03 10.68
N PHE A 84 2.82 4.61 9.71
CA PHE A 84 2.50 3.45 8.87
C PHE A 84 2.43 2.17 9.69
N PHE A 85 3.41 1.93 10.56
CA PHE A 85 3.45 0.73 11.39
C PHE A 85 2.39 0.74 12.49
N ALA A 86 2.03 1.91 13.02
CA ALA A 86 0.88 2.04 13.93
C ALA A 86 -0.41 1.57 13.26
N LEU A 87 -0.68 1.99 12.02
CA LEU A 87 -1.82 1.48 11.24
C LEU A 87 -1.71 -0.04 11.00
N TYR A 88 -0.52 -0.53 10.65
CA TYR A 88 -0.27 -1.94 10.39
C TYR A 88 -0.58 -2.83 11.60
N GLU A 89 -0.19 -2.38 12.79
CA GLU A 89 -0.44 -3.05 14.06
C GLU A 89 -1.91 -2.96 14.48
N SER A 90 -2.58 -1.85 14.18
CA SER A 90 -3.99 -1.63 14.52
C SER A 90 -4.98 -2.40 13.64
N LEU A 91 -4.53 -3.05 12.55
CA LEU A 91 -5.42 -3.82 11.67
C LEU A 91 -6.06 -5.01 12.39
N THR A 92 -7.39 -5.01 12.47
CA THR A 92 -8.21 -6.07 13.05
C THR A 92 -8.50 -7.19 12.04
N GLU A 93 -9.03 -8.33 12.50
CA GLU A 93 -9.48 -9.39 11.59
C GLU A 93 -10.54 -8.93 10.58
N VAL A 94 -11.39 -7.98 10.97
CA VAL A 94 -12.42 -7.40 10.10
C VAL A 94 -11.77 -6.59 8.98
N ASP A 95 -10.73 -5.81 9.32
CA ASP A 95 -9.93 -5.08 8.32
C ASP A 95 -9.24 -6.03 7.35
N LEU A 96 -8.66 -7.12 7.86
CA LEU A 96 -7.99 -8.13 7.02
C LEU A 96 -8.98 -8.78 6.05
N LYS A 97 -10.15 -9.19 6.53
CA LYS A 97 -11.20 -9.79 5.69
C LYS A 97 -11.72 -8.81 4.63
N THR A 98 -11.92 -7.55 5.00
CA THR A 98 -12.42 -6.51 4.09
C THR A 98 -11.37 -6.14 3.05
N GLY A 99 -10.14 -5.89 3.50
CA GLY A 99 -9.01 -5.58 2.64
C GLY A 99 -8.66 -6.71 1.67
N LEU A 100 -8.77 -7.97 2.10
CA LEU A 100 -8.59 -9.13 1.22
C LEU A 100 -9.60 -9.10 0.06
N LYS A 101 -10.89 -8.88 0.33
CA LYS A 101 -11.93 -8.79 -0.71
C LYS A 101 -11.66 -7.65 -1.70
N GLU A 102 -11.18 -6.51 -1.23
CA GLU A 102 -10.82 -5.38 -2.10
C GLU A 102 -9.60 -5.69 -2.97
N ILE A 103 -8.58 -6.30 -2.38
CA ILE A 103 -7.37 -6.73 -3.09
C ILE A 103 -7.72 -7.79 -4.15
N GLU A 104 -8.57 -8.76 -3.84
CA GLU A 104 -9.03 -9.77 -4.79
C GLU A 104 -9.78 -9.15 -5.98
N LYS A 105 -10.62 -8.13 -5.74
CA LYS A 105 -11.27 -7.37 -6.81
C LYS A 105 -10.23 -6.69 -7.70
N ARG A 106 -9.19 -6.09 -7.13
CA ARG A 106 -8.09 -5.44 -7.88
C ARG A 106 -7.25 -6.45 -8.65
N LYS A 107 -6.94 -7.62 -8.07
CA LYS A 107 -6.25 -8.73 -8.76
C LYS A 107 -6.98 -9.19 -10.01
N LYS A 108 -8.31 -9.32 -9.96
CA LYS A 108 -9.11 -9.70 -11.13
C LYS A 108 -9.00 -8.71 -12.29
N ASN A 109 -8.77 -7.43 -12.00
CA ASN A 109 -8.58 -6.41 -13.03
C ASN A 109 -7.14 -6.38 -13.57
N LEU A 110 -6.16 -6.85 -12.80
CA LEU A 110 -4.78 -7.00 -13.26
C LEU A 110 -4.65 -8.12 -14.30
N ASN A 111 -5.29 -9.26 -14.05
CA ASN A 111 -5.19 -10.44 -14.93
C ASN A 111 -6.02 -10.33 -16.23
N LYS A 112 -6.71 -9.20 -16.45
CA LYS A 112 -7.50 -8.92 -17.66
C LYS A 112 -6.75 -8.09 -18.69
N ASN A 113 -5.58 -7.55 -18.33
CA ASN A 113 -4.69 -6.79 -19.19
C ASN A 113 -3.41 -7.59 -19.43
#